data_AF-A0A0G0E8X0-F1
#
_entry.id   AF-A0A0G0E8X0-F1
#
_cell.length_a   1.000
_cell.length_b   1.000
_cell.length_c   1.000
_cell.angle_alpha   90.00
_cell.angle_beta   90.00
_cell.angle_gamma   90.00
#
_symmetry.space_group_name_H-M   'P 1'
#
loop_
_entity.id
_entity.type
_entity.pdbx_description
1 polymer ?
#
loop_
_entity_poly.entity_id
_entity_poly.type
_entity_poly.pdbx_seq_one_letter_code
_entity_poly.pdbx_strand_id
1 'polypeptide(L)'
;MIKIGDYNTIMNDRNIFNQIVYTPLSEALQLLDERRKNPELLAKVEKLLKGNIPEIFKKKKCAILARQLATPNHESRRFISIAKENNLQPVFFEYYDDKFTSNNDFKHSLGRLHIQNGKDQNGHDMIENITIVDFNKYNGEKLKEVKTIWGESLIDFHKKLFSVHNINNVHFFNEENWYKKSNNEKPSEFYLNFFLLNTCFGILFENFLTSKNNAEAKFTKNVILPALEKVINLTNVKPLIVPIEPLELEESNFWYYHLPKVKKIISKI
;
A
#
# COMPACT_ATOMS: atom_id res chain seq x y z
N MET A 1 28.33 -7.14 -7.18
CA MET A 1 27.13 -6.55 -6.55
C MET A 1 26.85 -5.25 -7.28
N ILE A 2 25.73 -5.19 -8.00
CA ILE A 2 25.22 -4.01 -8.68
C ILE A 2 24.83 -3.01 -7.60
N LYS A 3 25.44 -1.82 -7.62
CA LYS A 3 24.94 -0.68 -6.85
C LYS A 3 23.90 0.06 -7.70
N ILE A 4 22.74 0.38 -7.14
CA ILE A 4 21.72 1.15 -7.85
C ILE A 4 22.02 2.65 -7.89
N GLY A 5 23.01 3.10 -7.12
CA GLY A 5 23.50 4.49 -7.08
C GLY A 5 23.79 4.97 -5.66
N ASP A 6 24.17 6.23 -5.51
CA ASP A 6 24.26 6.89 -4.20
C ASP A 6 22.86 7.30 -3.73
N TYR A 7 22.42 6.81 -2.58
CA TYR A 7 21.05 7.04 -2.10
C TYR A 7 20.77 8.52 -1.80
N ASN A 8 21.77 9.33 -1.46
CA ASN A 8 21.54 10.77 -1.28
C ASN A 8 21.19 11.43 -2.61
N THR A 9 21.93 11.10 -3.66
CA THR A 9 21.70 11.56 -5.03
C THR A 9 20.32 11.13 -5.51
N ILE A 10 19.98 9.84 -5.36
CA ILE A 10 18.67 9.29 -5.75
C ILE A 10 17.52 10.02 -5.03
N MET A 11 17.64 10.26 -3.73
CA MET A 11 16.60 10.93 -2.94
C MET A 11 16.47 12.43 -3.24
N ASN A 12 17.48 13.06 -3.85
CA ASN A 12 17.50 14.49 -4.13
C ASN A 12 17.02 14.85 -5.55
N ASP A 13 16.92 13.88 -6.45
CA ASP A 13 16.51 14.08 -7.84
C ASP A 13 15.32 13.18 -8.16
N ARG A 14 14.15 13.81 -8.38
CA ARG A 14 12.90 13.07 -8.61
C ARG A 14 12.92 12.26 -9.91
N ASN A 15 13.63 12.71 -10.94
CA ASN A 15 13.73 11.97 -12.20
C ASN A 15 14.57 10.71 -12.01
N ILE A 16 15.71 10.84 -11.33
CA ILE A 16 16.57 9.70 -11.00
C ILE A 16 15.80 8.71 -10.11
N PHE A 17 15.10 9.21 -9.09
CA PHE A 17 14.26 8.39 -8.21
C PHE A 17 13.23 7.58 -9.01
N ASN A 18 12.48 8.25 -9.87
CA ASN A 18 11.42 7.62 -10.66
C ASN A 18 11.98 6.53 -11.57
N GLN A 19 13.12 6.76 -12.23
CA GLN A 19 13.75 5.75 -13.11
C GLN A 19 14.21 4.51 -12.34
N ILE A 20 14.74 4.70 -11.13
CA ILE A 20 15.28 3.62 -10.31
C ILE A 20 14.18 2.83 -9.63
N VAL A 21 13.16 3.50 -9.09
CA VAL A 21 12.14 2.87 -8.24
C VAL A 21 10.94 2.41 -9.06
N TYR A 22 10.43 3.26 -9.95
CA TYR A 22 9.17 3.02 -10.64
C TYR A 22 9.37 2.40 -12.02
N THR A 23 8.36 1.67 -12.45
CA THR A 23 8.20 1.13 -13.80
C THR A 23 6.90 1.72 -14.35
N PRO A 24 6.88 2.27 -15.58
CA PRO A 24 5.64 2.67 -16.23
C PRO A 24 4.63 1.51 -16.22
N LEU A 25 3.35 1.80 -15.99
CA LEU A 25 2.32 0.76 -15.83
C LEU A 25 2.25 -0.18 -17.06
N SER A 26 2.31 0.38 -18.27
CA SER A 26 2.29 -0.41 -19.52
C SER A 26 3.47 -1.39 -19.59
N GLU A 27 4.67 -0.93 -19.24
CA GLU A 27 5.87 -1.77 -19.17
C GLU A 27 5.76 -2.81 -18.05
N ALA A 28 5.25 -2.44 -16.88
CA ALA A 28 5.07 -3.35 -15.75
C ALA A 28 4.13 -4.52 -16.10
N LEU A 29 3.06 -4.26 -16.86
CA LEU A 29 2.14 -5.28 -17.35
C LEU A 29 2.82 -6.26 -18.31
N GLN A 30 3.58 -5.74 -19.28
CA GLN A 30 4.33 -6.56 -20.22
C GLN A 30 5.37 -7.43 -19.48
N LEU A 31 6.16 -6.82 -18.60
CA LEU A 31 7.19 -7.51 -17.83
C LEU A 31 6.59 -8.57 -16.90
N LEU A 32 5.43 -8.31 -16.29
CA LEU A 32 4.75 -9.33 -15.48
C LEU A 32 4.47 -10.59 -16.31
N ASP A 33 3.99 -10.42 -17.54
CA ASP A 33 3.67 -11.54 -18.43
C ASP A 33 4.89 -12.30 -18.91
N GLU A 34 5.95 -11.59 -19.27
CA GLU A 34 7.22 -12.18 -19.68
C GLU A 34 7.86 -12.96 -18.53
N ARG A 35 7.89 -12.37 -17.33
CA ARG A 35 8.53 -12.99 -16.15
C ARG A 35 7.76 -14.22 -15.68
N ARG A 36 6.42 -14.21 -15.75
CA ARG A 36 5.60 -15.40 -15.45
C ARG A 36 5.77 -16.55 -16.45
N LYS A 37 6.36 -16.27 -17.63
CA LYS A 37 6.72 -17.29 -18.63
C LYS A 37 8.19 -17.68 -18.56
N ASN A 38 9.00 -17.05 -17.70
CA ASN A 38 10.41 -17.36 -17.53
C ASN A 38 10.59 -18.37 -16.38
N PRO A 39 10.76 -19.68 -16.68
CA PRO A 39 10.85 -20.71 -15.64
C PRO A 39 12.10 -20.57 -14.76
N GLU A 40 13.21 -20.05 -15.30
CA GLU A 40 14.44 -19.85 -14.53
C GLU A 40 14.26 -18.75 -13.48
N LEU A 41 13.69 -17.61 -13.88
CA LEU A 41 13.42 -16.51 -12.96
C LEU A 41 12.40 -16.91 -11.90
N LEU A 42 11.32 -17.60 -12.29
CA LEU A 42 10.30 -18.10 -11.35
C LEU A 42 10.92 -19.03 -10.32
N ALA A 43 11.65 -20.08 -10.74
CA ALA A 43 12.28 -21.02 -9.83
C ALA A 43 13.27 -20.32 -8.88
N LYS A 44 13.99 -19.31 -9.38
CA LYS A 44 14.90 -18.50 -8.56
C LYS A 44 14.14 -17.71 -7.49
N VAL A 45 13.08 -17.00 -7.85
CA VAL A 45 12.27 -16.20 -6.90
C VAL A 45 11.55 -17.10 -5.91
N GLU A 46 10.99 -18.23 -6.35
CA GLU A 46 10.35 -19.23 -5.49
C GLU A 46 11.32 -19.78 -4.44
N LYS A 47 12.54 -20.11 -4.85
CA LYS A 47 13.60 -20.55 -3.94
C LYS A 47 13.98 -19.47 -2.92
N LEU A 48 14.11 -18.22 -3.36
CA LEU A 48 14.42 -17.09 -2.47
C LEU A 48 13.30 -16.83 -1.45
N LEU A 49 12.04 -16.97 -1.88
CA LEU A 49 10.85 -16.90 -1.02
C LEU A 49 10.61 -18.17 -0.20
N LYS A 50 11.44 -19.22 -0.37
CA LYS A 50 11.27 -20.53 0.26
C LYS A 50 9.88 -21.15 0.03
N GLY A 51 9.29 -20.90 -1.14
CA GLY A 51 7.94 -21.34 -1.49
C GLY A 51 6.80 -20.56 -0.83
N ASN A 52 7.09 -19.54 -0.01
CA ASN A 52 6.08 -18.69 0.62
C ASN A 52 5.51 -17.71 -0.41
N ILE A 53 4.65 -18.19 -1.29
CA ILE A 53 3.91 -17.36 -2.26
C ILE A 53 2.42 -17.57 -2.04
N PRO A 54 1.65 -16.53 -1.69
CA PRO A 54 0.22 -16.66 -1.47
C PRO A 54 -0.51 -17.14 -2.74
N GLU A 55 -1.47 -18.03 -2.56
CA GLU A 55 -2.19 -18.72 -3.65
C GLU A 55 -2.83 -17.77 -4.68
N ILE A 56 -3.32 -16.61 -4.22
CA ILE A 56 -3.92 -15.62 -5.12
C ILE A 56 -2.94 -15.12 -6.18
N PHE A 57 -1.66 -14.96 -5.82
CA PHE A 57 -0.63 -14.44 -6.72
C PHE A 57 -0.10 -15.52 -7.70
N LYS A 58 -0.21 -16.79 -7.34
CA LYS A 58 0.07 -17.89 -8.27
C LYS A 58 -0.98 -17.96 -9.38
N LYS A 59 -2.25 -17.76 -9.04
CA LYS A 59 -3.39 -18.01 -9.94
C LYS A 59 -3.77 -16.81 -10.80
N LYS A 60 -3.57 -15.59 -10.31
CA LYS A 60 -4.00 -14.36 -10.99
C LYS A 60 -2.84 -13.38 -11.16
N LYS A 61 -2.96 -12.49 -12.15
CA LYS A 61 -2.18 -11.26 -12.21
C LYS A 61 -2.77 -10.29 -11.20
N CYS A 62 -1.97 -9.80 -10.27
CA CYS A 62 -2.47 -8.98 -9.18
C CYS A 62 -1.88 -7.57 -9.21
N ALA A 63 -2.73 -6.59 -8.95
CA ALA A 63 -2.33 -5.27 -8.49
C ALA A 63 -2.34 -5.30 -6.96
N ILE A 64 -1.29 -4.81 -6.32
CA ILE A 64 -1.11 -4.87 -4.87
C ILE A 64 -1.08 -3.44 -4.32
N LEU A 65 -1.91 -3.15 -3.32
CA LEU A 65 -1.79 -1.94 -2.50
C LEU A 65 -1.53 -2.36 -1.05
N ALA A 66 -0.38 -1.98 -0.49
CA ALA A 66 -0.01 -2.34 0.86
C ALA A 66 -0.44 -1.26 1.86
N ARG A 67 -1.44 -1.53 2.70
CA ARG A 67 -1.91 -0.57 3.72
C ARG A 67 -2.21 -1.34 4.98
N GLN A 68 -1.91 -0.78 6.15
CA GLN A 68 -2.12 -1.50 7.42
C GLN A 68 -3.57 -1.99 7.58
N LEU A 69 -4.54 -1.18 7.13
CA LEU A 69 -5.94 -1.54 7.00
C LEU A 69 -6.53 -0.84 5.77
N ALA A 70 -7.04 -1.61 4.82
CA ALA A 70 -7.67 -1.11 3.62
C ALA A 70 -9.00 -0.40 3.92
N THR A 71 -9.24 0.71 3.23
CA THR A 71 -10.46 1.52 3.36
C THR A 71 -10.80 2.15 2.00
N PRO A 72 -12.07 2.31 1.59
CA PRO A 72 -12.40 2.81 0.25
C PRO A 72 -12.32 4.34 0.13
N ASN A 73 -11.20 4.91 0.58
CA ASN A 73 -10.82 6.32 0.39
C ASN A 73 -10.47 6.60 -1.08
N HIS A 74 -10.04 7.82 -1.40
CA HIS A 74 -9.73 8.22 -2.77
C HIS A 74 -8.64 7.35 -3.38
N GLU A 75 -7.54 7.13 -2.65
CA GLU A 75 -6.43 6.28 -3.09
C GLU A 75 -6.89 4.86 -3.45
N SER A 76 -7.57 4.18 -2.53
CA SER A 76 -8.01 2.81 -2.76
C SER A 76 -8.98 2.71 -3.93
N ARG A 77 -9.88 3.70 -4.11
CA ARG A 77 -10.77 3.73 -5.28
C ARG A 77 -9.99 3.95 -6.58
N ARG A 78 -8.98 4.82 -6.59
CA ARG A 78 -8.11 5.05 -7.75
C ARG A 78 -7.34 3.79 -8.11
N PHE A 79 -6.69 3.16 -7.12
CA PHE A 79 -6.01 1.88 -7.27
C PHE A 79 -6.92 0.79 -7.84
N ILE A 80 -8.14 0.64 -7.30
CA ILE A 80 -9.10 -0.35 -7.82
C ILE A 80 -9.50 -0.05 -9.26
N SER A 81 -9.70 1.23 -9.63
CA SER A 81 -10.02 1.62 -11.01
C SER A 81 -8.91 1.19 -11.96
N ILE A 82 -7.67 1.56 -11.64
CA ILE A 82 -6.49 1.23 -12.45
C ILE A 82 -6.33 -0.29 -12.59
N ALA A 83 -6.46 -1.03 -11.49
CA ALA A 83 -6.37 -2.48 -11.51
C ALA A 83 -7.44 -3.11 -12.42
N LYS A 84 -8.69 -2.65 -12.33
CA LYS A 84 -9.80 -3.14 -13.18
C LYS A 84 -9.58 -2.82 -14.65
N GLU A 85 -9.20 -1.59 -14.97
CA GLU A 85 -8.92 -1.13 -16.34
C GLU A 85 -7.83 -1.98 -17.02
N ASN A 86 -6.92 -2.55 -16.24
CA ASN A 86 -5.79 -3.35 -16.72
C ASN A 86 -5.96 -4.87 -16.47
N ASN A 87 -7.18 -5.34 -16.17
CA ASN A 87 -7.50 -6.76 -15.93
C ASN A 87 -6.64 -7.41 -14.83
N LEU A 88 -6.25 -6.64 -13.82
CA LEU A 88 -5.54 -7.12 -12.63
C LEU A 88 -6.53 -7.37 -11.50
N GLN A 89 -6.30 -8.43 -10.72
CA GLN A 89 -7.00 -8.64 -9.46
C GLN A 89 -6.49 -7.62 -8.43
N PRO A 90 -7.34 -6.72 -7.89
CA PRO A 90 -6.92 -5.84 -6.82
C PRO A 90 -6.76 -6.65 -5.53
N VAL A 91 -5.59 -6.53 -4.91
CA VAL A 91 -5.24 -7.14 -3.62
C VAL A 91 -4.78 -6.06 -2.66
N PHE A 92 -5.44 -5.94 -1.52
CA PHE A 92 -4.93 -5.15 -0.40
C PHE A 92 -4.06 -6.04 0.49
N PHE A 93 -2.82 -5.62 0.69
CA PHE A 93 -1.86 -6.32 1.54
C PHE A 93 -1.81 -5.61 2.90
N GLU A 94 -2.33 -6.26 3.94
CA GLU A 94 -2.67 -5.64 5.22
C GLU A 94 -1.87 -6.20 6.39
N TYR A 95 -1.77 -5.45 7.49
CA TYR A 95 -1.03 -5.90 8.66
C TYR A 95 -1.69 -5.38 9.95
N TYR A 96 -2.44 -6.25 10.62
CA TYR A 96 -3.30 -5.88 11.74
C TYR A 96 -2.60 -5.89 13.11
N ASP A 97 -1.43 -6.51 13.20
CA ASP A 97 -0.53 -6.45 14.35
C ASP A 97 0.29 -5.13 14.41
N ASP A 98 0.15 -4.23 13.43
CA ASP A 98 0.77 -2.91 13.51
C ASP A 98 0.13 -2.04 14.60
N LYS A 99 0.92 -1.12 15.14
CA LYS A 99 0.49 -0.13 16.13
C LYS A 99 -0.41 0.92 15.47
N PHE A 100 -1.64 1.06 15.94
CA PHE A 100 -2.51 2.18 15.61
C PHE A 100 -1.98 3.46 16.27
N THR A 101 -1.78 4.53 15.50
CA THR A 101 -1.30 5.80 16.05
C THR A 101 -1.78 7.01 15.28
N SER A 102 -2.03 8.10 16.00
CA SER A 102 -2.36 9.40 15.42
C SER A 102 -1.15 10.14 14.80
N ASN A 103 0.08 9.68 15.03
CA ASN A 103 1.29 10.30 14.51
C ASN A 103 1.60 9.92 13.04
N ASN A 104 0.80 9.05 12.44
CA ASN A 104 0.88 8.68 11.04
C ASN A 104 -0.44 9.05 10.37
N ASP A 105 -0.40 9.85 9.31
CA ASP A 105 -1.59 10.46 8.70
C ASP A 105 -2.58 9.42 8.18
N PHE A 106 -2.08 8.36 7.53
CA PHE A 106 -2.92 7.26 7.08
C PHE A 106 -3.63 6.58 8.26
N LYS A 107 -2.90 6.18 9.31
CA LYS A 107 -3.51 5.54 10.49
C LYS A 107 -4.47 6.47 11.22
N HIS A 108 -4.12 7.75 11.35
CA HIS A 108 -5.02 8.75 11.90
C HIS A 108 -6.33 8.84 11.09
N SER A 109 -6.25 8.80 9.76
CA SER A 109 -7.43 8.83 8.88
C SER A 109 -8.37 7.62 9.04
N LEU A 110 -7.85 6.49 9.52
CA LEU A 110 -8.69 5.33 9.88
C LEU A 110 -9.57 5.61 11.11
N GLY A 111 -9.05 6.33 12.11
CA GLY A 111 -9.81 6.72 13.29
C GLY A 111 -10.65 7.99 13.12
N ARG A 112 -10.35 8.81 12.12
CA ARG A 112 -11.06 10.06 11.79
C ARG A 112 -11.33 10.14 10.30
N LEU A 113 -12.56 9.83 9.90
CA LEU A 113 -12.97 9.84 8.50
C LEU A 113 -13.02 11.27 7.96
N HIS A 114 -12.34 11.51 6.84
CA HIS A 114 -12.39 12.75 6.08
C HIS A 114 -13.39 12.60 4.93
N ILE A 115 -14.53 13.28 4.97
CA ILE A 115 -15.64 13.09 4.01
C ILE A 115 -15.78 14.33 3.14
N GLN A 116 -15.58 14.16 1.83
CA GLN A 116 -15.70 15.24 0.85
C GLN A 116 -17.17 15.47 0.50
N ASN A 117 -17.77 16.52 1.05
CA ASN A 117 -19.17 16.92 0.88
C ASN A 117 -19.37 17.96 -0.23
N GLY A 118 -18.69 17.79 -1.36
CA GLY A 118 -18.76 18.70 -2.51
C GLY A 118 -17.71 19.80 -2.45
N LYS A 119 -18.00 20.91 -3.14
CA LYS A 119 -17.11 22.07 -3.29
C LYS A 119 -17.79 23.35 -2.84
N ASP A 120 -17.02 24.27 -2.26
CA ASP A 120 -17.50 25.62 -1.95
C ASP A 120 -17.64 26.46 -3.24
N GLN A 121 -18.11 27.70 -3.08
CA GLN A 121 -18.27 28.66 -4.19
C GLN A 121 -16.96 29.01 -4.92
N ASN A 122 -15.81 28.72 -4.31
CA ASN A 122 -14.47 28.95 -4.86
C ASN A 122 -13.87 27.66 -5.45
N GLY A 123 -14.61 26.54 -5.42
CA GLY A 123 -14.16 25.26 -5.95
C GLY A 123 -13.27 24.45 -5.01
N HIS A 124 -13.12 24.86 -3.75
CA HIS A 124 -12.38 24.11 -2.72
C HIS A 124 -13.23 22.98 -2.15
N ASP A 125 -12.59 21.86 -1.82
CA ASP A 125 -13.29 20.73 -1.24
C ASP A 125 -13.82 21.03 0.16
N MET A 126 -15.12 20.77 0.36
CA MET A 126 -15.75 20.89 1.68
C MET A 126 -15.57 19.57 2.44
N ILE A 127 -14.65 19.55 3.42
CA ILE A 127 -14.31 18.33 4.16
C ILE A 127 -14.98 18.32 5.54
N GLU A 128 -15.84 17.32 5.76
CA GLU A 128 -16.37 17.00 7.08
C GLU A 128 -15.50 15.92 7.73
N ASN A 129 -15.14 16.13 8.99
CA ASN A 129 -14.32 15.17 9.73
C ASN A 129 -15.16 14.49 10.81
N ILE A 130 -15.25 13.16 10.77
CA ILE A 130 -15.98 12.36 11.75
C ILE A 130 -15.00 11.43 12.48
N THR A 131 -14.79 11.68 13.76
CA THR A 131 -14.00 10.79 14.62
C THR A 131 -14.83 9.55 14.97
N ILE A 132 -14.32 8.37 14.63
CA ILE A 132 -15.00 7.09 14.85
C ILE A 132 -14.28 6.21 15.87
N VAL A 133 -13.08 6.58 16.31
CA VAL A 133 -12.28 5.87 17.33
C VAL A 133 -11.95 6.82 18.48
N ASP A 134 -11.95 6.30 19.71
CA ASP A 134 -11.37 7.00 20.86
C ASP A 134 -9.83 6.91 20.81
N PHE A 135 -9.19 7.97 20.33
CA PHE A 135 -7.73 8.04 20.24
C PHE A 135 -7.03 8.00 21.61
N ASN A 136 -7.66 8.50 22.68
CA ASN A 136 -7.04 8.47 24.00
C ASN A 136 -6.95 7.03 24.52
N LYS A 137 -7.94 6.20 24.17
CA LYS A 137 -7.99 4.79 24.54
C LYS A 137 -7.11 3.91 23.66
N TYR A 138 -7.12 4.12 22.34
CA TYR A 138 -6.54 3.16 21.39
C TYR A 138 -5.20 3.58 20.79
N ASN A 139 -4.73 4.82 21.00
CA ASN A 139 -3.45 5.25 20.46
C ASN A 139 -2.31 4.43 21.08
N GLY A 140 -1.71 3.61 20.22
CA GLY A 140 -0.61 2.72 20.55
C GLY A 140 -0.97 1.27 20.75
N GLU A 141 -2.26 0.93 20.69
CA GLU A 141 -2.74 -0.44 20.63
C GLU A 141 -2.51 -1.05 19.24
N LYS A 142 -2.57 -2.39 19.15
CA LYS A 142 -2.56 -3.07 17.85
C LYS A 142 -3.85 -2.76 17.09
N LEU A 143 -3.76 -2.58 15.77
CA LEU A 143 -4.91 -2.28 14.90
C LEU A 143 -6.07 -3.28 15.09
N LYS A 144 -5.77 -4.56 15.25
CA LYS A 144 -6.79 -5.60 15.49
C LYS A 144 -7.60 -5.45 16.78
N GLU A 145 -7.08 -4.72 17.77
CA GLU A 145 -7.74 -4.49 19.05
C GLU A 145 -8.59 -3.20 19.04
N VAL A 146 -8.43 -2.36 18.01
CA VAL A 146 -9.10 -1.07 17.91
C VAL A 146 -10.57 -1.26 17.57
N LYS A 147 -11.43 -0.56 18.32
CA LYS A 147 -12.86 -0.51 18.07
C LYS A 147 -13.32 0.92 17.82
N THR A 148 -14.40 1.03 17.07
CA THR A 148 -15.15 2.26 16.93
C THR A 148 -15.76 2.68 18.27
N ILE A 149 -16.17 3.93 18.40
CA ILE A 149 -16.83 4.47 19.61
C ILE A 149 -18.19 3.81 19.90
N TRP A 150 -18.80 3.12 18.93
CA TRP A 150 -19.99 2.28 19.12
C TRP A 150 -19.67 0.78 19.31
N GLY A 151 -18.39 0.42 19.47
CA GLY A 151 -17.95 -0.92 19.88
C GLY A 151 -17.71 -1.93 18.75
N GLU A 152 -17.90 -1.56 17.49
CA GLU A 152 -17.56 -2.39 16.33
C GLU A 152 -16.05 -2.46 16.10
N SER A 153 -15.51 -3.61 15.67
CA SER A 153 -14.11 -3.73 15.22
C SER A 153 -13.80 -2.71 14.12
N LEU A 154 -12.69 -1.96 14.27
CA LEU A 154 -12.27 -1.00 13.26
C LEU A 154 -12.04 -1.67 11.90
N ILE A 155 -11.49 -2.88 11.91
CA ILE A 155 -11.27 -3.70 10.71
C ILE A 155 -12.61 -3.97 10.02
N ASP A 156 -13.58 -4.53 10.74
CA ASP A 156 -14.88 -4.90 10.17
C ASP A 156 -15.63 -3.67 9.63
N PHE A 157 -15.56 -2.55 10.34
CA PHE A 157 -16.13 -1.28 9.90
C PHE A 157 -15.56 -0.85 8.53
N HIS A 158 -14.23 -0.80 8.39
CA HIS A 158 -13.61 -0.41 7.12
C HIS A 158 -13.86 -1.41 5.99
N LYS A 159 -14.00 -2.71 6.27
CA LYS A 159 -14.44 -3.69 5.27
C LYS A 159 -15.87 -3.44 4.82
N LYS A 160 -16.78 -3.13 5.74
CA LYS A 160 -18.18 -2.79 5.40
C LYS A 160 -18.29 -1.55 4.52
N LEU A 161 -17.37 -0.60 4.64
CA LEU A 161 -17.34 0.57 3.76
C LEU A 161 -17.21 0.16 2.28
N PHE A 162 -16.45 -0.89 1.94
CA PHE A 162 -16.33 -1.33 0.54
C PHE A 162 -17.68 -1.74 -0.05
N SER A 163 -18.53 -2.41 0.74
CA SER A 163 -19.89 -2.78 0.33
C SER A 163 -20.77 -1.55 0.05
N VAL A 164 -20.63 -0.47 0.81
CA VAL A 164 -21.34 0.81 0.58
C VAL A 164 -20.99 1.42 -0.78
N HIS A 165 -19.80 1.12 -1.30
CA HIS A 165 -19.34 1.54 -2.62
C HIS A 165 -19.62 0.51 -3.73
N ASN A 166 -20.32 -0.60 -3.43
CA ASN A 166 -20.50 -1.73 -4.34
C ASN A 166 -19.16 -2.31 -4.85
N ILE A 167 -18.12 -2.27 -4.00
CA ILE A 167 -16.81 -2.85 -4.30
C ILE A 167 -16.74 -4.23 -3.66
N ASN A 168 -16.94 -5.27 -4.47
CA ASN A 168 -16.93 -6.67 -4.03
C ASN A 168 -15.80 -7.51 -4.65
N ASN A 169 -15.23 -7.08 -5.79
CA ASN A 169 -14.15 -7.80 -6.47
C ASN A 169 -12.75 -7.31 -6.04
N VAL A 170 -12.47 -7.40 -4.75
CA VAL A 170 -11.17 -7.10 -4.16
C VAL A 170 -10.76 -8.24 -3.23
N HIS A 171 -9.47 -8.50 -3.11
CA HIS A 171 -8.96 -9.50 -2.18
C HIS A 171 -8.27 -8.79 -1.01
N PHE A 172 -8.63 -9.15 0.21
CA PHE A 172 -8.00 -8.66 1.43
C PHE A 172 -7.06 -9.74 1.95
N PHE A 173 -5.77 -9.43 2.01
CA PHE A 173 -4.74 -10.37 2.39
C PHE A 173 -3.97 -9.84 3.60
N ASN A 174 -4.13 -10.49 4.75
CA ASN A 174 -3.34 -10.17 5.95
C ASN A 174 -1.95 -10.81 5.86
N GLU A 175 -0.91 -9.99 5.94
CA GLU A 175 0.52 -10.32 5.97
C GLU A 175 0.86 -11.39 7.01
N GLU A 176 0.18 -11.41 8.17
CA GLU A 176 0.40 -12.39 9.22
C GLU A 176 0.25 -13.84 8.72
N ASN A 177 -0.55 -14.04 7.67
CA ASN A 177 -0.75 -15.34 7.02
C ASN A 177 0.37 -15.73 6.05
N TRP A 178 1.20 -14.77 5.64
CA TRP A 178 2.28 -14.97 4.68
C TRP A 178 3.63 -15.10 5.34
N TYR A 179 3.88 -14.23 6.30
CA TYR A 179 5.22 -13.95 6.77
C TYR A 179 5.20 -13.89 8.29
N LYS A 180 5.66 -14.98 8.93
CA LYS A 180 5.86 -15.00 10.37
C LYS A 180 7.11 -14.21 10.71
N LYS A 181 6.92 -12.97 11.14
CA LYS A 181 8.02 -12.16 11.68
C LYS A 181 8.71 -12.90 12.81
N SER A 182 10.03 -13.01 12.71
CA SER A 182 10.82 -13.36 13.89
C SER A 182 10.91 -12.15 14.81
N ASN A 183 11.06 -12.37 16.12
CA ASN A 183 11.13 -11.27 17.09
C ASN A 183 12.28 -10.27 16.84
N ASN A 184 13.29 -10.64 16.03
CA ASN A 184 14.47 -9.84 15.73
C ASN A 184 14.52 -9.32 14.29
N GLU A 185 13.43 -9.47 13.55
CA GLU A 185 13.44 -9.15 12.13
C GLU A 185 13.48 -7.65 11.86
N LYS A 186 14.35 -7.26 10.92
CA LYS A 186 14.46 -5.87 10.48
C LYS A 186 13.41 -5.59 9.41
N PRO A 187 12.82 -4.38 9.36
CA PRO A 187 11.90 -3.99 8.28
C PRO A 187 12.45 -4.23 6.87
N SER A 188 13.76 -4.10 6.67
CA SER A 188 14.42 -4.38 5.39
C SER A 188 14.35 -5.84 4.95
N GLU A 189 14.20 -6.80 5.87
CA GLU A 189 14.03 -8.22 5.57
C GLU A 189 12.60 -8.52 5.11
N PHE A 190 11.60 -7.87 5.72
CA PHE A 190 10.24 -7.90 5.22
C PHE A 190 10.17 -7.33 3.79
N TYR A 191 10.68 -6.12 3.55
CA TYR A 191 10.63 -5.48 2.24
C TYR A 191 11.43 -6.24 1.17
N LEU A 192 12.50 -6.94 1.56
CA LEU A 192 13.19 -7.85 0.66
C LEU A 192 12.25 -8.94 0.13
N ASN A 193 11.54 -9.63 1.02
CA ASN A 193 10.59 -10.68 0.61
C ASN A 193 9.41 -10.09 -0.15
N PHE A 194 8.91 -8.93 0.28
CA PHE A 194 7.82 -8.24 -0.40
C PHE A 194 8.21 -7.86 -1.82
N PHE A 195 9.40 -7.29 -2.04
CA PHE A 195 9.87 -6.97 -3.37
C PHE A 195 10.22 -8.21 -4.21
N LEU A 196 10.67 -9.31 -3.62
CA LEU A 196 10.81 -10.59 -4.32
C LEU A 196 9.46 -11.08 -4.87
N LEU A 197 8.38 -10.96 -4.08
CA LEU A 197 7.03 -11.31 -4.54
C LEU A 197 6.62 -10.44 -5.76
N ASN A 198 6.88 -9.14 -5.69
CA ASN A 198 6.60 -8.18 -6.76
C ASN A 198 7.54 -8.30 -7.98
N THR A 199 8.54 -9.19 -7.96
CA THR A 199 9.36 -9.46 -9.14
C THR A 199 8.60 -10.23 -10.21
N CYS A 200 7.79 -11.22 -9.81
CA CYS A 200 7.10 -12.12 -10.76
C CYS A 200 5.59 -12.29 -10.52
N PHE A 201 5.09 -11.97 -9.33
CA PHE A 201 3.77 -12.45 -8.90
C PHE A 201 2.73 -11.34 -8.75
N GLY A 202 3.13 -10.08 -8.79
CA GLY A 202 2.22 -8.93 -8.74
C GLY A 202 2.93 -7.62 -9.03
N ILE A 203 2.13 -6.57 -9.19
CA ILE A 203 2.59 -5.19 -9.38
C ILE A 203 2.22 -4.41 -8.12
N LEU A 204 3.21 -3.87 -7.43
CA LEU A 204 3.01 -2.99 -6.28
C LEU A 204 2.63 -1.60 -6.77
N PHE A 205 1.50 -1.10 -6.30
CA PHE A 205 1.10 0.29 -6.43
C PHE A 205 1.47 1.02 -5.15
N GLU A 206 2.43 1.94 -5.21
CA GLU A 206 2.89 2.69 -4.05
C GLU A 206 3.57 4.00 -4.45
N ASN A 207 3.37 5.04 -3.63
CA ASN A 207 4.09 6.31 -3.74
C ASN A 207 5.09 6.43 -2.60
N PHE A 208 6.36 6.19 -2.89
CA PHE A 208 7.46 6.39 -1.94
C PHE A 208 7.88 7.86 -1.92
N LEU A 209 7.66 8.51 -0.78
CA LEU A 209 7.98 9.93 -0.60
C LEU A 209 9.49 10.17 -0.53
N THR A 210 9.91 11.29 -1.13
CA THR A 210 11.32 11.73 -1.19
C THR A 210 11.61 13.03 -0.43
N SER A 211 10.58 13.72 0.05
CA SER A 211 10.73 15.03 0.71
C SER A 211 11.52 14.94 2.02
N LYS A 212 12.63 15.70 2.10
CA LYS A 212 13.65 15.60 3.15
C LYS A 212 13.15 15.73 4.60
N ASN A 213 12.05 16.46 4.80
CA ASN A 213 11.48 16.70 6.12
C ASN A 213 10.45 15.64 6.55
N ASN A 214 10.15 14.68 5.68
CA ASN A 214 9.18 13.63 5.94
C ASN A 214 9.88 12.39 6.55
N ALA A 215 9.31 11.84 7.63
CA ALA A 215 9.77 10.58 8.21
C ALA A 215 9.76 9.42 7.19
N GLU A 216 8.84 9.47 6.23
CA GLU A 216 8.74 8.52 5.14
C GLU A 216 9.94 8.59 4.19
N ALA A 217 10.54 9.76 3.95
CA ALA A 217 11.75 9.85 3.13
C ALA A 217 12.95 9.14 3.78
N LYS A 218 13.05 9.18 5.12
CA LYS A 218 14.06 8.39 5.85
C LYS A 218 13.79 6.90 5.70
N PHE A 219 12.53 6.49 5.74
CA PHE A 219 12.13 5.11 5.52
C PHE A 219 12.47 4.64 4.10
N THR A 220 12.14 5.43 3.08
CA THR A 220 12.51 5.18 1.68
C THR A 220 14.01 4.98 1.53
N LYS A 221 14.81 5.91 2.07
CA LYS A 221 16.28 5.85 1.97
C LYS A 221 16.89 4.66 2.70
N ASN A 222 16.44 4.37 3.91
CA ASN A 222 17.10 3.42 4.82
C ASN A 222 16.52 2.01 4.78
N VAL A 223 15.34 1.81 4.17
CA VAL A 223 14.65 0.52 4.10
C VAL A 223 14.33 0.14 2.66
N ILE A 224 13.66 1.03 1.92
CA ILE A 224 13.18 0.73 0.56
C ILE A 224 14.31 0.59 -0.44
N LEU A 225 15.19 1.59 -0.58
CA LEU A 225 16.31 1.55 -1.53
C LEU A 225 17.28 0.38 -1.26
N PRO A 226 17.67 0.07 -0.01
CA PRO A 226 18.46 -1.13 0.28
C PRO A 226 17.76 -2.44 -0.09
N ALA A 227 16.46 -2.57 0.21
CA ALA A 227 15.71 -3.78 -0.14
C ALA A 227 15.61 -3.95 -1.66
N LEU A 228 15.35 -2.85 -2.39
CA LEU A 228 15.30 -2.81 -3.84
C LEU A 228 16.63 -3.23 -4.47
N GLU A 229 17.74 -2.64 -4.03
CA GLU A 229 19.09 -2.98 -4.48
C GLU A 229 19.40 -4.47 -4.23
N LYS A 230 19.01 -4.98 -3.06
CA LYS A 230 19.22 -6.39 -2.71
C LYS A 230 18.41 -7.32 -3.61
N VAL A 231 17.15 -7.01 -3.93
CA VAL A 231 16.37 -7.81 -4.88
C VAL A 231 16.98 -7.78 -6.28
N ILE A 232 17.39 -6.61 -6.77
CA ILE A 232 18.05 -6.51 -8.08
C ILE A 232 19.32 -7.35 -8.11
N ASN A 233 20.15 -7.30 -7.06
CA ASN A 233 21.35 -8.15 -6.96
C ASN A 233 21.04 -9.64 -6.93
N LEU A 234 19.95 -10.03 -6.28
CA LEU A 234 19.57 -11.44 -6.16
C LEU A 234 18.92 -11.97 -7.43
N THR A 235 18.17 -11.14 -8.17
CA THR A 235 17.32 -11.60 -9.28
C THR A 235 17.77 -11.10 -10.65
N ASN A 236 18.68 -10.13 -10.71
CA ASN A 236 19.07 -9.34 -11.89
C ASN A 236 17.92 -8.55 -12.55
N VAL A 237 16.79 -8.41 -11.86
CA VAL A 237 15.63 -7.68 -12.37
C VAL A 237 15.04 -6.77 -11.28
N LYS A 238 14.48 -5.64 -11.70
CA LYS A 238 13.79 -4.70 -10.81
C LYS A 238 12.39 -5.26 -10.45
N PRO A 239 11.96 -5.24 -9.18
CA PRO A 239 10.57 -5.46 -8.78
C PRO A 239 9.59 -4.56 -9.55
N LEU A 240 8.37 -5.02 -9.78
CA LEU A 240 7.35 -4.23 -10.47
C LEU A 240 6.66 -3.31 -9.49
N ILE A 241 7.08 -2.04 -9.49
CA ILE A 241 6.52 -0.98 -8.64
C ILE A 241 6.02 0.12 -9.57
N VAL A 242 4.78 0.53 -9.40
CA VAL A 242 4.09 1.56 -10.18
C VAL A 242 3.57 2.62 -9.21
N PRO A 243 3.72 3.92 -9.51
CA PRO A 243 3.13 4.96 -8.69
C PRO A 243 1.62 5.05 -8.88
N ILE A 244 0.91 5.54 -7.87
CA ILE A 244 -0.48 5.95 -7.98
C ILE A 244 -0.50 7.42 -8.39
N GLU A 245 -0.87 7.68 -9.65
CA GLU A 245 -0.98 9.03 -10.19
C GLU A 245 -2.20 9.80 -9.66
N PRO A 246 -2.10 11.13 -9.47
CA PRO A 246 -0.95 12.00 -9.83
C PRO A 246 0.13 12.07 -8.75
N LEU A 247 1.40 12.02 -9.16
CA LEU A 247 2.55 12.06 -8.25
C LEU A 247 2.76 13.44 -7.60
N GLU A 248 2.31 14.51 -8.25
CA GLU A 248 2.41 15.88 -7.76
C GLU A 248 1.58 16.11 -6.49
N LEU A 249 0.63 15.21 -6.22
CA LEU A 249 -0.24 15.27 -5.06
C LEU A 249 0.06 14.15 -4.05
N GLU A 250 1.18 13.42 -4.16
CA GLU A 250 1.47 12.27 -3.29
C GLU A 250 1.44 12.57 -1.78
N GLU A 251 1.67 13.82 -1.38
CA GLU A 251 1.61 14.27 0.02
C GLU A 251 0.26 14.90 0.42
N SER A 252 -0.69 14.99 -0.50
CA SER A 252 -1.96 15.69 -0.25
C SER A 252 -2.97 14.82 0.49
N ASN A 253 -3.67 15.44 1.45
CA ASN A 253 -4.71 14.79 2.26
C ASN A 253 -5.87 14.20 1.44
N PHE A 254 -6.03 14.61 0.18
CA PHE A 254 -7.10 14.12 -0.68
C PHE A 254 -7.10 12.59 -0.84
N TRP A 255 -5.94 11.95 -0.73
CA TRP A 255 -5.82 10.49 -0.80
C TRP A 255 -6.65 9.79 0.27
N TYR A 256 -6.84 10.45 1.43
CA TYR A 256 -7.60 9.94 2.56
C TYR A 256 -9.10 10.21 2.49
N TYR A 257 -9.59 10.91 1.45
CA TYR A 257 -10.98 11.36 1.40
C TYR A 257 -11.97 10.24 1.03
N HIS A 258 -13.03 10.15 1.82
CA HIS A 258 -14.20 9.32 1.59
C HIS A 258 -15.29 10.09 0.84
N LEU A 259 -16.11 9.37 0.06
CA LEU A 259 -17.33 9.95 -0.50
C LEU A 259 -18.44 9.98 0.56
N PRO A 260 -19.43 10.89 0.47
CA PRO A 260 -20.50 11.03 1.45
C PRO A 260 -21.32 9.76 1.72
N LYS A 261 -21.30 8.78 0.81
CA LYS A 261 -22.00 7.51 0.96
C LYS A 261 -21.61 6.75 2.24
N VAL A 262 -20.38 6.92 2.74
CA VAL A 262 -19.91 6.25 3.97
C VAL A 262 -20.73 6.59 5.20
N LYS A 263 -21.36 7.78 5.23
CA LYS A 263 -22.22 8.23 6.34
C LYS A 263 -23.40 7.31 6.62
N LYS A 264 -23.82 6.50 5.64
CA LYS A 264 -24.95 5.57 5.77
C LYS A 264 -24.74 4.50 6.84
N ILE A 265 -23.49 4.16 7.16
CA ILE A 265 -23.17 3.10 8.11
C ILE A 265 -22.44 3.62 9.35
N ILE A 266 -22.23 4.93 9.47
CA ILE A 266 -21.76 5.54 10.70
C ILE A 266 -22.95 5.55 11.65
N SER A 267 -22.84 4.86 12.79
CA SER A 267 -23.88 4.92 13.80
C SER A 267 -24.07 6.36 14.23
N LYS A 268 -25.32 6.82 14.29
CA LYS A 268 -25.63 8.10 14.91
C LYS A 268 -25.20 8.00 16.37
N ILE A 269 -24.19 8.79 16.73
CA ILE A 269 -23.76 8.99 18.12
C ILE A 269 -24.84 9.81 18.82
#